data_AF-A0A1U7GRM4-F1
#
_entry.id   AF-A0A1U7GRM4-F1
#
_cell.length_a   1.000
_cell.length_b   1.000
_cell.length_c   1.000
_cell.angle_alpha   90.00
_cell.angle_beta   90.00
_cell.angle_gamma   90.00
#
_symmetry.space_group_name_H-M   'P 1'
#
loop_
_entity.id
_entity.type
_entity.pdbx_description
1 polymer ?
#
loop_
_entity_poly.entity_id
_entity_poly.type
_entity_poly.pdbx_seq_one_letter_code
_entity_poly.pdbx_strand_id
1 'polypeptide(L)'
;MNHHATSGFWECYARLPEVVRRAADRHYALLRADPRHPSLHFKRVGRLWSARAAAGYRALAAEAPDGLVWFWIGAHDEYERLIGDA
;
A
#
# COMPACT_ATOMS: atom_id res chain seq x y z
N MET A 1 11.82 -10.13 -2.91
CA MET A 1 10.37 -10.10 -2.64
C MET A 1 9.70 -9.55 -3.88
N ASN A 2 8.81 -10.31 -4.53
CA ASN A 2 8.05 -9.77 -5.65
C ASN A 2 6.89 -8.92 -5.13
N HIS A 3 6.47 -7.94 -5.92
CA HIS A 3 5.31 -7.10 -5.62
C HIS A 3 4.40 -7.09 -6.84
N HIS A 4 3.19 -7.62 -6.66
CA HIS A 4 2.14 -7.67 -7.67
C HIS A 4 0.98 -6.78 -7.25
N ALA A 5 0.15 -6.34 -8.20
CA ALA A 5 -1.04 -5.55 -7.90
C ALA A 5 -2.24 -6.11 -8.65
N THR A 6 -3.38 -6.23 -7.98
CA THR A 6 -4.65 -6.66 -8.60
C THR A 6 -5.25 -5.54 -9.45
N SER A 7 -6.25 -5.87 -10.28
CA SER A 7 -7.04 -4.86 -10.98
C SER A 7 -7.71 -3.87 -10.03
N GLY A 8 -8.27 -4.36 -8.91
CA GLY A 8 -8.89 -3.52 -7.88
C GLY A 8 -7.91 -2.51 -7.25
N PHE A 9 -6.64 -2.89 -7.07
CA PHE A 9 -5.61 -1.95 -6.64
C PHE A 9 -5.46 -0.80 -7.64
N TRP A 10 -5.36 -1.11 -8.92
CA TRP A 10 -5.20 -0.11 -9.98
C TRP A 10 -6.43 0.80 -10.14
N GLU A 11 -7.64 0.26 -9.94
CA GLU A 11 -8.87 1.05 -9.90
C GLU A 11 -8.90 2.05 -8.75
N CYS A 12 -8.46 1.62 -7.55
CA CYS A 12 -8.27 2.51 -6.41
C CYS A 12 -7.20 3.58 -6.70
N TYR A 13 -6.04 3.16 -7.19
CA TYR A 13 -4.93 4.06 -7.55
C TYR A 13 -5.35 5.12 -8.57
N ALA A 14 -6.10 4.73 -9.62
CA ALA A 14 -6.54 5.61 -10.68
C ALA A 14 -7.45 6.75 -10.18
N ARG A 15 -8.22 6.51 -9.11
CA ARG A 15 -9.11 7.49 -8.46
C ARG A 15 -8.38 8.48 -7.53
N LEU A 16 -7.12 8.21 -7.19
CA LEU A 16 -6.35 9.10 -6.31
C LEU A 16 -6.02 10.42 -7.04
N PRO A 17 -5.94 11.54 -6.31
CA PRO A 17 -5.42 12.79 -6.85
C PRO A 17 -4.01 12.59 -7.44
N GLU A 18 -3.70 13.29 -8.53
CA GLU A 18 -2.44 13.09 -9.25
C GLU A 18 -1.19 13.27 -8.36
N VAL A 19 -1.22 14.25 -7.45
CA VAL A 19 -0.14 14.48 -6.49
C VAL A 19 0.09 13.29 -5.56
N VAL A 20 -0.98 12.58 -5.19
CA VAL A 20 -0.93 11.39 -4.35
C VAL A 20 -0.38 10.21 -5.14
N ARG A 21 -0.81 10.03 -6.40
CA ARG A 21 -0.27 8.99 -7.30
C ARG A 21 1.25 9.11 -7.46
N ARG A 22 1.73 10.33 -7.77
CA ARG A 22 3.17 10.60 -7.88
C ARG A 22 3.92 10.33 -6.57
N ALA A 23 3.31 10.60 -5.42
CA ALA A 23 3.90 10.30 -4.12
C ALA A 23 3.93 8.78 -3.85
N ALA A 24 2.86 8.06 -4.20
CA ALA A 24 2.77 6.61 -4.09
C ALA A 24 3.82 5.91 -4.95
N ASP A 25 4.08 6.38 -6.17
CA ASP A 25 5.11 5.83 -7.04
C ASP A 25 6.51 5.95 -6.43
N ARG A 26 6.80 7.11 -5.80
CA ARG A 26 8.07 7.31 -5.08
C ARG A 26 8.18 6.40 -3.86
N HIS A 27 7.09 6.23 -3.10
CA HIS A 27 7.09 5.32 -1.95
C HIS A 27 7.23 3.86 -2.39
N TYR A 28 6.65 3.47 -3.52
CA TYR A 28 6.84 2.13 -4.09
C TYR A 28 8.28 1.90 -4.55
N ALA A 29 8.89 2.88 -5.23
CA ALA A 29 10.30 2.81 -5.59
C ALA A 29 11.20 2.68 -4.34
N LEU A 30 10.92 3.46 -3.29
CA LEU A 30 11.62 3.37 -2.02
C LEU A 30 11.40 2.02 -1.33
N LEU A 31 10.18 1.49 -1.32
CA LEU A 31 9.87 0.18 -0.77
C LEU A 31 10.68 -0.92 -1.46
N ARG A 32 10.83 -0.86 -2.78
CA ARG A 32 11.64 -1.84 -3.53
C ARG A 32 13.13 -1.75 -3.21
N ALA A 33 13.63 -0.55 -2.93
CA ALA A 33 15.04 -0.31 -2.65
C ALA A 33 15.41 -0.57 -1.18
N ASP A 34 14.59 -0.09 -0.25
CA ASP A 34 14.75 -0.24 1.20
C ASP A 34 13.38 -0.41 1.89
N PRO A 35 12.90 -1.65 2.02
CA PRO A 35 11.64 -1.93 2.72
C PRO A 35 11.63 -1.53 4.20
N ARG A 36 12.81 -1.33 4.81
CA ARG A 36 12.94 -0.99 6.24
C ARG A 36 12.95 0.51 6.48
N HIS A 37 12.87 1.32 5.43
CA HIS A 37 12.89 2.76 5.55
C HIS A 37 11.71 3.25 6.41
N PRO A 38 11.96 4.01 7.49
CA PRO A 38 10.94 4.31 8.50
C PRO A 38 9.76 5.13 7.95
N SER A 39 9.97 5.94 6.91
CA SER A 39 8.88 6.71 6.28
C SER A 39 7.81 5.84 5.63
N LEU A 40 8.14 4.61 5.23
CA LEU A 40 7.20 3.68 4.62
C LEU A 40 6.23 3.11 5.66
N HIS A 41 6.60 3.07 6.94
CA HIS A 41 5.85 2.34 7.97
C HIS A 41 5.40 0.95 7.50
N PHE A 42 6.26 0.27 6.75
CA PHE A 42 5.94 -1.01 6.14
C PHE A 42 5.92 -2.10 7.22
N LYS A 43 4.73 -2.63 7.51
CA LYS A 43 4.52 -3.54 8.63
C LYS A 43 3.35 -4.49 8.39
N ARG A 44 3.32 -5.58 9.15
CA ARG A 44 2.17 -6.49 9.20
C ARG A 44 1.07 -5.92 10.11
N VAL A 45 -0.19 -6.06 9.68
CA VAL A 45 -1.41 -5.67 10.41
C VAL A 45 -2.40 -6.82 10.26
N GLY A 46 -2.60 -7.58 11.35
CA GLY A 46 -3.34 -8.85 11.29
C GLY A 46 -2.68 -9.82 10.30
N ARG A 47 -3.45 -10.27 9.31
CA ARG A 47 -3.00 -11.15 8.21
C ARG A 47 -2.49 -10.38 6.97
N LEU A 48 -2.52 -9.05 7.02
CA LEU A 48 -2.19 -8.19 5.89
C LEU A 48 -0.86 -7.46 6.11
N TRP A 49 -0.32 -6.93 5.03
CA TRP A 49 0.76 -5.96 5.05
C TRP A 49 0.22 -4.57 4.74
N SER A 50 0.74 -3.56 5.43
CA SER A 50 0.39 -2.15 5.26
C SER A 50 1.65 -1.33 4.98
N ALA A 51 1.54 -0.39 4.05
CA ALA A 51 2.58 0.61 3.76
C ALA A 51 1.97 2.01 3.61
N ARG A 52 2.74 3.02 3.97
CA ARG A 52 2.46 4.43 3.64
C ARG A 52 2.75 4.67 2.16
N ALA A 53 1.72 5.07 1.43
CA ALA A 53 1.84 5.47 0.03
C ALA A 53 2.02 6.98 -0.13
N ALA A 54 1.42 7.78 0.75
CA ALA A 54 1.61 9.22 0.84
C ALA A 54 1.20 9.73 2.23
N ALA A 55 1.38 11.03 2.49
CA ALA A 55 0.80 11.66 3.68
C ALA A 55 -0.72 11.49 3.66
N GLY A 56 -1.27 10.80 4.68
CA GLY A 56 -2.70 10.49 4.76
C GLY A 56 -3.19 9.33 3.88
N TYR A 57 -2.32 8.60 3.18
CA TYR A 57 -2.70 7.46 2.33
C TYR A 57 -1.94 6.19 2.70
N ARG A 58 -2.61 5.04 2.56
CA ARG A 58 -2.07 3.70 2.86
C ARG A 58 -2.34 2.75 1.70
N ALA A 59 -1.53 1.72 1.60
CA ALA A 59 -1.74 0.59 0.70
C ALA A 59 -1.76 -0.72 1.52
N LEU A 60 -2.56 -1.68 1.07
CA LEU A 60 -2.72 -2.99 1.69
C LEU A 60 -2.34 -4.11 0.72
N ALA A 61 -1.65 -5.11 1.25
CA ALA A 61 -1.26 -6.32 0.53
C ALA A 61 -1.53 -7.58 1.35
N ALA A 62 -1.74 -8.69 0.65
CA ALA A 62 -1.72 -10.03 1.23
C ALA A 62 -0.39 -10.72 0.90
N GLU A 63 0.04 -11.64 1.76
CA GLU A 63 1.16 -12.54 1.44
C GLU A 63 0.78 -13.54 0.36
N ALA A 64 1.70 -13.76 -0.56
CA ALA A 64 1.65 -14.78 -1.60
C ALA A 64 2.96 -15.58 -1.61
N PRO A 65 2.99 -16.79 -2.22
CA PRO A 65 4.18 -17.64 -2.20
C PRO A 65 5.48 -16.98 -2.71
N ASP A 66 5.39 -16.01 -3.63
CA ASP A 66 6.54 -15.33 -4.24
C ASP A 66 6.71 -13.87 -3.79
N GLY A 67 5.84 -13.37 -2.92
CA GLY A 67 5.94 -12.00 -2.41
C GLY A 67 4.63 -11.43 -1.88
N LEU A 68 4.28 -10.24 -2.33
CA LEU A 68 3.10 -9.50 -1.89
C LEU A 68 2.18 -9.18 -3.06
N VAL A 69 0.88 -9.34 -2.83
CA VAL A 69 -0.17 -8.94 -3.77
C VAL A 69 -0.92 -7.75 -3.16
N TRP A 70 -0.67 -6.57 -3.71
CA TRP A 70 -1.37 -5.34 -3.37
C TRP A 70 -2.77 -5.35 -3.96
N PHE A 71 -3.79 -5.09 -3.14
CA PHE A 71 -5.18 -5.12 -3.58
C PHE A 71 -5.96 -3.84 -3.28
N TRP A 72 -5.39 -2.94 -2.46
CA TRP A 72 -6.03 -1.68 -2.11
C TRP A 72 -5.00 -0.57 -1.85
N ILE A 73 -5.37 0.67 -2.20
CA ILE A 73 -4.67 1.91 -1.85
C ILE A 73 -5.69 3.03 -1.70
N GLY A 74 -5.60 3.83 -0.63
CA GLY A 74 -6.61 4.84 -0.37
C GLY A 74 -6.33 5.69 0.86
N ALA A 75 -7.31 6.48 1.24
CA ALA A 75 -7.18 7.43 2.33
C ALA A 75 -7.10 6.72 3.69
N HIS A 76 -6.50 7.38 4.68
CA HIS A 76 -6.26 6.77 5.99
C HIS A 76 -7.55 6.41 6.73
N ASP A 77 -8.62 7.19 6.57
CA ASP A 77 -9.93 6.91 7.18
C ASP A 77 -10.62 5.69 6.56
N GLU A 78 -10.46 5.47 5.25
CA GLU A 78 -10.90 4.23 4.59
C GLU A 78 -10.07 3.04 5.05
N TYR A 79 -8.76 3.24 5.19
CA TYR A 79 -7.85 2.23 5.74
C TYR A 79 -8.29 1.81 7.15
N GLU A 80 -8.54 2.75 8.06
CA GLU A 80 -8.95 2.44 9.44
C GLU A 80 -10.26 1.64 9.48
N ARG A 81 -11.20 1.93 8.56
CA ARG A 81 -12.42 1.11 8.42
C ARG A 81 -12.10 -0.32 7.96
N LEU A 82 -11.23 -0.48 6.96
CA LEU A 82 -10.85 -1.80 6.44
C LEU A 82 -10.09 -2.65 7.47
N ILE A 83 -9.28 -2.04 8.32
CA ILE A 83 -8.49 -2.78 9.33
C ILE A 83 -9.18 -2.88 10.69
N GLY A 84 -10.13 -2.00 10.98
CA GLY A 84 -10.94 -2.04 12.21
C GLY A 84 -11.99 -3.16 12.18
N ASP A 85 -12.41 -3.56 10.98
CA ASP A 85 -13.32 -4.70 10.75
C ASP A 85 -12.57 -6.04 10.54
N ALA A 86 -11.23 -6.07 10.65
CA ALA A 86 -10.36 -7.21 10.27
C ALA A 86 -9.73 -7.98 11.45
#